data_AF-A0A1L9NU60-F1
#
_entry.id   AF-A0A1L9NU60-F1
#
_cell.length_a   1.000
_cell.length_b   1.000
_cell.length_c   1.000
_cell.angle_alpha   90.00
_cell.angle_beta   90.00
_cell.angle_gamma   90.00
#
_symmetry.space_group_name_H-M   'P 1'
#
loop_
_entity.id
_entity.type
_entity.pdbx_description
1 polymer ?
#
loop_
_entity_poly.entity_id
_entity_poly.type
_entity_poly.pdbx_seq_one_letter_code
_entity_poly.pdbx_strand_id
1 'polypeptide(L)'
;MSYIPITPFGRSMSVELIEHHRSTTKAMPETGVNKYEILRKLTSARVKFGLSDRALNVLQALLSFHPETELNANGKPLTVFPSNASICERLNGMACSTMRRHLAVLVDTGLIVRRDSPNGKRYVKRYSGAPQAFGFDLTPLVTRLDEISELARDAREVIEEMDRLKRSVSLMRRDLAGLAELGADMHPERAIWDAFSDAALLAARHLRRKLSLAELNTLKGELASHLAEAKAAFQIEDTTKTSTSDVQNEQHHLNSIPLLPQNPNFFMGYDAEIV
;
A
#
# COMPACT_ATOMS: atom_id res chain seq x y z
N MET A 1 -36.50 -27.37 1.72
CA MET A 1 -36.80 -26.07 1.08
C MET A 1 -35.47 -25.48 0.63
N SER A 2 -35.22 -25.32 -0.67
CA SER A 2 -33.90 -25.01 -1.27
C SER A 2 -33.67 -23.52 -1.59
N TYR A 3 -34.60 -22.65 -1.19
CA TYR A 3 -34.55 -21.22 -1.52
C TYR A 3 -33.67 -20.46 -0.52
N ILE A 4 -32.75 -19.63 -1.04
CA ILE A 4 -31.96 -18.67 -0.25
C ILE A 4 -32.59 -17.30 -0.47
N PRO A 5 -33.10 -16.64 0.59
CA PRO A 5 -33.65 -15.29 0.46
C PRO A 5 -32.58 -14.30 0.02
N ILE A 6 -32.90 -13.54 -1.03
CA ILE A 6 -32.07 -12.43 -1.53
C ILE A 6 -32.40 -11.14 -0.76
N THR A 7 -33.59 -11.08 -0.16
CA THR A 7 -34.07 -9.95 0.62
C THR A 7 -33.50 -9.96 2.04
N PRO A 8 -33.00 -8.84 2.57
CA PRO A 8 -32.44 -8.77 3.91
C PRO A 8 -33.57 -8.83 4.96
N PHE A 9 -33.33 -9.56 6.04
CA PHE A 9 -34.29 -9.63 7.14
C PHE A 9 -34.25 -8.33 7.96
N GLY A 10 -35.39 -7.65 8.05
CA GLY A 10 -35.55 -6.42 8.85
C GLY A 10 -34.78 -5.21 8.32
N ARG A 11 -34.49 -5.15 7.01
CA ARG A 11 -33.88 -4.00 6.32
C ARG A 11 -34.58 -3.73 5.00
N SER A 12 -34.44 -2.53 4.47
CA SER A 12 -34.93 -2.17 3.14
C SER A 12 -34.11 -2.84 2.03
N MET A 13 -34.78 -3.17 0.93
CA MET A 13 -34.13 -3.59 -0.31
C MET A 13 -33.48 -2.40 -1.02
N SER A 14 -32.39 -2.64 -1.75
CA SER A 14 -31.77 -1.68 -2.66
C SER A 14 -31.28 -2.38 -3.93
N VAL A 15 -31.06 -1.63 -5.00
CA VAL A 15 -30.59 -2.17 -6.29
C VAL A 15 -29.17 -2.71 -6.15
N GLU A 16 -28.32 -1.99 -5.42
CA GLU A 16 -26.93 -2.35 -5.16
C GLU A 16 -26.84 -3.70 -4.45
N LEU A 17 -27.75 -3.98 -3.50
CA LEU A 17 -27.78 -5.26 -2.82
C LEU A 17 -28.10 -6.43 -3.76
N ILE A 18 -28.94 -6.21 -4.77
CA ILE A 18 -29.26 -7.22 -5.80
C ILE A 18 -28.02 -7.49 -6.67
N GLU A 19 -27.30 -6.43 -7.06
CA GLU A 19 -26.06 -6.55 -7.84
C GLU A 19 -24.97 -7.29 -7.07
N HIS A 20 -24.78 -6.97 -5.78
CA HIS A 20 -23.85 -7.67 -4.91
C HIS A 20 -24.22 -9.15 -4.78
N HIS A 21 -25.51 -9.47 -4.67
CA HIS A 21 -25.94 -10.87 -4.67
C HIS A 21 -25.64 -11.57 -5.99
N ARG A 22 -25.80 -10.89 -7.13
CA ARG A 22 -25.46 -11.43 -8.45
C ARG A 22 -23.98 -11.80 -8.56
N SER A 23 -23.08 -11.03 -7.95
CA SER A 23 -21.65 -11.38 -7.93
C SER A 23 -21.36 -12.71 -7.22
N THR A 24 -22.17 -13.13 -6.24
CA THR A 24 -22.01 -14.44 -5.58
C THR A 24 -22.34 -15.62 -6.50
N THR A 25 -23.07 -15.37 -7.59
CA THR A 25 -23.45 -16.37 -8.60
C THR A 25 -22.52 -16.39 -9.81
N LYS A 26 -21.57 -15.44 -9.90
CA LYS A 26 -20.59 -15.39 -10.98
C LYS A 26 -19.64 -16.59 -10.86
N ALA A 27 -19.21 -17.11 -12.02
CA ALA A 27 -18.23 -18.19 -12.05
C ALA A 27 -16.95 -17.76 -11.31
N MET A 28 -16.48 -18.66 -10.44
CA MET A 28 -15.21 -18.49 -9.74
C MET A 28 -14.06 -18.97 -10.65
N PRO A 29 -12.85 -18.39 -10.51
CA PRO A 29 -11.66 -18.92 -11.14
C PRO A 29 -11.44 -20.39 -10.74
N GLU A 30 -10.90 -21.18 -11.67
CA GLU A 30 -10.58 -22.59 -11.44
C GLU A 30 -9.49 -22.78 -10.39
N THR A 31 -8.58 -21.80 -10.30
CA THR A 31 -7.51 -21.76 -9.31
C THR A 31 -7.97 -21.04 -8.04
N GLY A 32 -7.49 -21.54 -6.89
CA GLY A 32 -7.74 -20.89 -5.62
C GLY A 32 -7.00 -19.58 -5.46
N VAL A 33 -7.62 -18.64 -4.75
CA VAL A 33 -7.05 -17.31 -4.51
C VAL A 33 -6.63 -17.20 -3.06
N ASN A 34 -5.39 -16.78 -2.82
CA ASN A 34 -4.88 -16.60 -1.47
C ASN A 34 -5.57 -15.42 -0.76
N LYS A 35 -6.21 -15.68 0.38
CA LYS A 35 -6.96 -14.66 1.14
C LYS A 35 -6.11 -13.47 1.62
N TYR A 36 -4.82 -13.69 1.89
CA TYR A 36 -3.90 -12.61 2.28
C TYR A 36 -3.46 -11.77 1.09
N GLU A 37 -3.44 -12.33 -0.12
CA GLU A 37 -3.21 -11.56 -1.34
C GLU A 37 -4.37 -10.59 -1.61
N ILE A 38 -5.61 -11.08 -1.50
CA ILE A 38 -6.82 -10.25 -1.62
C ILE A 38 -6.77 -9.10 -0.61
N LEU A 39 -6.44 -9.40 0.65
CA LEU A 39 -6.36 -8.38 1.71
C LEU A 39 -5.29 -7.31 1.39
N ARG A 40 -4.13 -7.70 0.85
CA ARG A 40 -3.09 -6.74 0.43
C ARG A 40 -3.56 -5.86 -0.72
N LYS A 41 -4.22 -6.43 -1.74
CA LYS A 41 -4.78 -5.66 -2.86
C LYS A 41 -5.85 -4.68 -2.39
N LEU A 42 -6.78 -5.12 -1.55
CA LEU A 42 -7.78 -4.25 -0.93
C LEU A 42 -7.16 -3.15 -0.08
N THR A 43 -6.06 -3.43 0.62
CA THR A 43 -5.33 -2.40 1.40
C THR A 43 -4.75 -1.31 0.49
N SER A 44 -4.18 -1.68 -0.67
CA SER A 44 -3.74 -0.73 -1.69
C SER A 44 -4.91 0.06 -2.27
N ALA A 45 -6.02 -0.62 -2.59
CA ALA A 45 -7.20 -0.03 -3.22
C ALA A 45 -8.19 0.63 -2.23
N ARG A 46 -7.89 0.68 -0.93
CA ARG A 46 -8.88 0.99 0.12
C ARG A 46 -9.61 2.32 -0.09
N VAL A 47 -8.91 3.33 -0.58
CA VAL A 47 -9.49 4.65 -0.86
C VAL A 47 -10.52 4.58 -1.99
N LYS A 48 -10.25 3.80 -3.04
CA LYS A 48 -11.17 3.60 -4.17
C LYS A 48 -12.44 2.85 -3.75
N PHE A 49 -12.31 1.92 -2.80
CA PHE A 49 -13.46 1.21 -2.22
C PHE A 49 -14.12 1.96 -1.05
N GLY A 50 -13.66 3.15 -0.65
CA GLY A 50 -14.19 3.87 0.51
C GLY A 50 -13.99 3.14 1.85
N LEU A 51 -12.99 2.26 1.93
CA LEU A 51 -12.69 1.47 3.12
C LEU A 51 -11.74 2.20 4.07
N SER A 52 -12.06 2.12 5.36
CA SER A 52 -11.14 2.49 6.44
C SER A 52 -10.27 1.30 6.84
N ASP A 53 -9.14 1.56 7.49
CA ASP A 53 -8.27 0.51 8.04
C ASP A 53 -9.02 -0.38 9.04
N ARG A 54 -9.99 0.18 9.76
CA ARG A 54 -10.85 -0.58 10.68
C ARG A 54 -11.79 -1.54 9.94
N ALA A 55 -12.29 -1.16 8.76
CA ALA A 55 -13.08 -2.08 7.91
C ALA A 55 -12.21 -3.22 7.38
N LEU A 56 -10.98 -2.95 6.97
CA LEU A 56 -10.02 -3.99 6.56
C LEU A 56 -9.68 -4.95 7.72
N ASN A 57 -9.53 -4.45 8.95
CA ASN A 57 -9.32 -5.31 10.12
C ASN A 57 -10.53 -6.23 10.38
N VAL A 58 -11.76 -5.73 10.22
CA VAL A 58 -12.97 -6.57 10.31
C VAL A 58 -12.96 -7.65 9.23
N LEU A 59 -12.60 -7.30 7.99
CA LEU A 59 -12.48 -8.27 6.91
C LEU A 59 -11.41 -9.33 7.21
N GLN A 60 -10.24 -8.92 7.71
CA GLN A 60 -9.18 -9.83 8.12
C GLN A 60 -9.65 -10.78 9.23
N ALA A 61 -10.40 -10.27 10.21
CA ALA A 61 -10.99 -11.11 11.25
C ALA A 61 -11.98 -12.13 10.66
N LEU A 62 -12.84 -11.73 9.71
CA LEU A 62 -13.75 -12.65 9.02
C LEU A 62 -12.98 -13.75 8.25
N LEU A 63 -11.94 -13.38 7.50
CA LEU A 63 -11.07 -14.30 6.77
C LEU A 63 -10.34 -15.31 7.68
N SER A 64 -10.10 -14.95 8.95
CA SER A 64 -9.50 -15.85 9.94
C SER A 64 -10.42 -17.01 10.36
N PHE A 65 -11.74 -16.88 10.16
CA PHE A 65 -12.70 -17.96 10.40
C PHE A 65 -12.82 -18.94 9.24
N HIS A 66 -12.24 -18.62 8.07
CA HIS A 66 -12.09 -19.57 6.97
C HIS A 66 -10.84 -20.42 7.22
N PRO A 67 -10.95 -21.76 7.32
CA PRO A 67 -9.84 -22.61 7.74
C PRO A 67 -8.71 -22.65 6.71
N GLU A 68 -9.05 -22.60 5.43
CA GLU A 68 -8.07 -22.66 4.34
C GLU A 68 -7.53 -21.28 4.00
N THR A 69 -6.28 -21.25 3.51
CA THR A 69 -5.63 -20.02 3.03
C THR A 69 -6.12 -19.64 1.64
N GLU A 70 -6.40 -20.63 0.81
CA GLU A 70 -6.98 -20.44 -0.52
C GLU A 70 -8.50 -20.43 -0.44
N LEU A 71 -9.11 -19.51 -1.19
CA LEU A 71 -10.54 -19.43 -1.42
C LEU A 71 -10.80 -19.97 -2.83
N ASN A 72 -11.46 -21.12 -2.93
CA ASN A 72 -11.75 -21.77 -4.21
C ASN A 72 -13.13 -22.46 -4.18
N ALA A 73 -13.67 -22.76 -5.36
CA ALA A 73 -15.02 -23.34 -5.47
C ALA A 73 -15.09 -24.82 -5.02
N ASN A 74 -13.96 -25.54 -5.12
CA ASN A 74 -13.87 -26.98 -4.85
C ASN A 74 -13.49 -27.32 -3.40
N GLY A 75 -13.24 -26.31 -2.57
CA GLY A 75 -12.72 -26.43 -1.21
C GLY A 75 -13.80 -26.26 -0.16
N LYS A 76 -13.45 -25.67 0.99
CA LYS A 76 -14.43 -25.40 2.04
C LYS A 76 -15.44 -24.34 1.59
N PRO A 77 -16.69 -24.39 2.10
CA PRO A 77 -17.68 -23.37 1.80
C PRO A 77 -17.17 -21.97 2.17
N LEU A 78 -17.23 -21.04 1.20
CA LEU A 78 -16.82 -19.64 1.41
C LEU A 78 -17.76 -18.84 2.32
N THR A 79 -18.74 -19.48 2.96
CA THR A 79 -19.61 -18.85 3.94
C THR A 79 -19.10 -19.11 5.35
N VAL A 80 -18.71 -18.06 6.08
CA VAL A 80 -18.31 -18.11 7.49
C VAL A 80 -19.44 -17.64 8.39
N PHE A 81 -19.59 -18.25 9.57
CA PHE A 81 -20.69 -17.97 10.49
C PHE A 81 -20.24 -17.64 11.93
N PRO A 82 -19.27 -16.72 12.13
CA PRO A 82 -18.84 -16.35 13.47
C PRO A 82 -19.93 -15.56 14.22
N SER A 83 -20.00 -15.78 15.54
CA SER A 83 -20.82 -14.97 16.43
C SER A 83 -20.26 -13.55 16.52
N ASN A 84 -21.09 -12.54 16.84
CA ASN A 84 -20.60 -11.17 17.04
C ASN A 84 -19.53 -11.11 18.14
N ALA A 85 -19.69 -11.91 19.21
CA ALA A 85 -18.70 -12.00 20.29
C ALA A 85 -17.36 -12.52 19.77
N SER A 86 -17.36 -13.60 19.00
CA SER A 86 -16.14 -14.19 18.41
C SER A 86 -15.44 -13.22 17.45
N ILE A 87 -16.18 -12.45 16.65
CA ILE A 87 -15.60 -11.42 15.79
C ILE A 87 -14.93 -10.33 16.66
N CYS A 88 -15.60 -9.86 17.70
CA CYS A 88 -15.06 -8.81 18.58
C CYS A 88 -13.83 -9.29 19.36
N GLU A 89 -13.82 -10.54 19.81
CA GLU A 89 -12.68 -11.20 20.44
C GLU A 89 -11.47 -11.25 19.49
N ARG A 90 -11.67 -11.69 18.23
CA ARG A 90 -10.61 -11.69 17.21
C ARG A 90 -10.10 -10.27 16.89
N LEU A 91 -10.92 -9.26 17.10
CA LEU A 91 -10.60 -7.84 16.93
C LEU A 91 -10.05 -7.19 18.21
N ASN A 92 -9.47 -7.98 19.12
CA ASN A 92 -8.87 -7.52 20.37
C ASN A 92 -9.83 -6.67 21.23
N GLY A 93 -11.09 -7.10 21.32
CA GLY A 93 -12.09 -6.44 22.16
C GLY A 93 -12.76 -5.21 21.55
N MET A 94 -12.74 -5.06 20.21
CA MET A 94 -13.49 -4.01 19.54
C MET A 94 -14.98 -4.04 19.95
N ALA A 95 -15.53 -2.87 20.31
CA ALA A 95 -16.95 -2.76 20.67
C ALA A 95 -17.88 -3.27 19.56
N CYS A 96 -18.90 -4.05 19.94
CA CYS A 96 -19.86 -4.65 19.01
C CYS A 96 -20.57 -3.64 18.10
N SER A 97 -20.83 -2.42 18.55
CA SER A 97 -21.43 -1.35 17.74
C SER A 97 -20.48 -0.91 16.62
N THR A 98 -19.21 -0.65 16.96
CA THR A 98 -18.15 -0.27 16.01
C THR A 98 -17.89 -1.37 15.00
N MET A 99 -17.77 -2.63 15.46
CA MET A 99 -17.60 -3.78 14.58
C MET A 99 -18.76 -3.88 13.57
N ARG A 100 -20.01 -3.77 14.03
CA ARG A 100 -21.18 -3.83 13.15
C ARG A 100 -21.23 -2.69 12.13
N ARG A 101 -20.78 -1.49 12.49
CA ARG A 101 -20.67 -0.35 11.56
C ARG A 101 -19.70 -0.67 10.43
N HIS A 102 -18.51 -1.16 10.75
CA HIS A 102 -17.50 -1.51 9.74
C HIS A 102 -17.90 -2.74 8.91
N LEU A 103 -18.59 -3.70 9.52
CA LEU A 103 -19.18 -4.82 8.82
C LEU A 103 -20.25 -4.37 7.81
N ALA A 104 -21.09 -3.39 8.17
CA ALA A 104 -22.07 -2.81 7.25
C ALA A 104 -21.36 -2.20 6.04
N VAL A 105 -20.28 -1.42 6.24
CA VAL A 105 -19.47 -0.89 5.15
C VAL A 105 -18.99 -1.99 4.21
N LEU A 106 -18.48 -3.12 4.71
CA LEU A 106 -18.05 -4.24 3.86
C LEU A 106 -19.19 -4.89 3.05
N VAL A 107 -20.42 -4.88 3.59
CA VAL A 107 -21.61 -5.36 2.90
C VAL A 107 -22.04 -4.35 1.84
N ASP A 108 -22.04 -3.06 2.17
CA ASP A 108 -22.46 -1.97 1.28
C ASP A 108 -21.51 -1.84 0.08
N THR A 109 -20.21 -2.11 0.27
CA THR A 109 -19.24 -2.20 -0.84
C THR A 109 -19.36 -3.48 -1.67
N GLY A 110 -20.16 -4.45 -1.22
CA GLY A 110 -20.33 -5.75 -1.88
C GLY A 110 -19.12 -6.67 -1.78
N LEU A 111 -18.16 -6.39 -0.89
CA LEU A 111 -17.00 -7.25 -0.68
C LEU A 111 -17.36 -8.51 0.10
N ILE A 112 -18.44 -8.46 0.87
CA ILE A 112 -19.07 -9.62 1.51
C ILE A 112 -20.58 -9.53 1.35
N VAL A 113 -21.26 -10.67 1.28
CA VAL A 113 -22.73 -10.73 1.30
C VAL A 113 -23.21 -11.33 2.61
N ARG A 114 -24.19 -10.69 3.24
CA ARG A 114 -24.80 -11.21 4.45
C ARG A 114 -25.94 -12.16 4.09
N ARG A 115 -25.83 -13.42 4.51
CA ARG A 115 -26.89 -14.44 4.38
C ARG A 115 -27.65 -14.55 5.69
N ASP A 116 -28.75 -13.80 5.79
CA ASP A 116 -29.58 -13.75 6.99
C ASP A 116 -30.49 -14.98 7.12
N SER A 117 -30.67 -15.46 8.35
CA SER A 117 -31.66 -16.51 8.63
C SER A 117 -33.05 -15.91 8.82
N PRO A 118 -34.13 -16.68 8.58
CA PRO A 118 -35.51 -16.26 8.81
C PRO A 118 -35.80 -15.76 10.24
N ASN A 119 -34.98 -16.15 11.23
CA ASN A 119 -35.14 -15.79 12.64
C ASN A 119 -34.12 -14.74 13.10
N GLY A 120 -33.33 -14.15 12.20
CA GLY A 120 -32.32 -13.13 12.53
C GLY A 120 -31.10 -13.62 13.33
N LYS A 121 -31.01 -14.93 13.65
CA LYS A 121 -29.86 -15.56 14.35
C LYS A 121 -28.92 -16.23 13.34
N ARG A 122 -27.60 -16.18 13.57
CA ARG A 122 -26.61 -16.90 12.74
C ARG A 122 -26.41 -18.30 13.31
N TYR A 123 -26.88 -19.32 12.59
CA TYR A 123 -26.70 -20.74 12.95
C TYR A 123 -26.69 -21.59 11.68
N VAL A 124 -26.01 -22.75 11.72
CA VAL A 124 -26.14 -23.78 10.69
C VAL A 124 -27.35 -24.63 11.05
N LYS A 125 -28.40 -24.65 10.22
CA LYS A 125 -29.51 -25.62 10.37
C LYS A 125 -29.24 -26.78 9.42
N ARG A 126 -29.00 -27.97 9.96
CA ARG A 126 -29.08 -29.21 9.17
C ARG A 126 -30.57 -29.54 9.02
N TYR A 127 -31.17 -29.17 7.89
CA TYR A 127 -32.41 -29.84 7.46
C TYR A 127 -32.03 -31.15 6.77
N SER A 128 -32.99 -32.06 6.60
CA SER A 128 -32.87 -33.34 5.89
C SER A 128 -32.41 -33.15 4.42
N GLY A 129 -31.13 -32.82 4.22
CA GLY A 129 -30.55 -32.36 2.96
C GLY A 129 -29.32 -31.46 3.17
N ALA A 130 -29.00 -30.65 2.15
CA ALA A 130 -27.80 -29.81 2.14
C ALA A 130 -27.77 -28.75 3.27
N PRO A 131 -26.62 -28.53 3.94
CA PRO A 131 -26.50 -27.54 5.00
C PRO A 131 -26.73 -26.12 4.47
N GLN A 132 -27.72 -25.41 5.00
CA GLN A 132 -27.96 -24.00 4.67
C GLN A 132 -27.16 -23.12 5.66
N ALA A 133 -26.13 -22.45 5.14
CA ALA A 133 -25.24 -21.61 5.94
C ALA A 133 -25.76 -20.17 6.01
N PHE A 134 -26.18 -19.74 7.20
CA PHE A 134 -26.58 -18.36 7.49
C PHE A 134 -25.40 -17.63 8.16
N GLY A 135 -24.75 -16.74 7.42
CA GLY A 135 -23.47 -16.13 7.79
C GLY A 135 -23.02 -15.03 6.82
N PHE A 136 -21.71 -14.89 6.63
CA PHE A 136 -21.10 -14.00 5.66
C PHE A 136 -20.49 -14.80 4.52
N ASP A 137 -20.93 -14.49 3.31
CA ASP A 137 -20.44 -15.07 2.09
C ASP A 137 -19.24 -14.26 1.58
N LEU A 138 -18.10 -14.94 1.47
CA LEU A 138 -16.82 -14.40 1.00
C LEU A 138 -16.62 -14.58 -0.51
N THR A 139 -17.55 -15.24 -1.22
CA THR A 139 -17.50 -15.44 -2.67
C THR A 139 -17.22 -14.15 -3.47
N PRO A 140 -17.75 -12.96 -3.10
CA PRO A 140 -17.43 -11.72 -3.82
C PRO A 140 -15.94 -11.38 -3.86
N LEU A 141 -15.16 -11.75 -2.83
CA LEU A 141 -13.72 -11.50 -2.78
C LEU A 141 -12.95 -12.21 -3.90
N VAL A 142 -13.47 -13.36 -4.33
CA VAL A 142 -12.86 -14.19 -5.38
C VAL A 142 -13.40 -13.79 -6.76
N THR A 143 -14.72 -13.61 -6.89
CA THR A 143 -15.37 -13.30 -8.18
C THR A 143 -15.11 -11.87 -8.68
N ARG A 144 -14.71 -10.97 -7.78
CA ARG A 144 -14.31 -9.58 -8.06
C ARG A 144 -12.79 -9.38 -7.98
N LEU A 145 -12.00 -10.45 -7.99
CA LEU A 145 -10.55 -10.36 -7.86
C LEU A 145 -9.92 -9.46 -8.93
N ASP A 146 -10.42 -9.52 -10.16
CA ASP A 146 -9.90 -8.71 -11.27
C ASP A 146 -10.10 -7.22 -11.00
N GLU A 147 -11.33 -6.80 -10.65
CA GLU A 147 -11.66 -5.43 -10.25
C GLU A 147 -10.77 -4.95 -9.09
N ILE A 148 -10.64 -5.78 -8.04
CA ILE A 148 -9.79 -5.49 -6.88
C ILE A 148 -8.32 -5.33 -7.32
N SER A 149 -7.86 -6.17 -8.24
CA SER A 149 -6.47 -6.19 -8.74
C SER A 149 -6.17 -4.96 -9.60
N GLU A 150 -7.08 -4.57 -10.47
CA GLU A 150 -6.99 -3.37 -11.30
C GLU A 150 -6.91 -2.12 -10.43
N LEU A 151 -7.88 -1.94 -9.52
CA LEU A 151 -7.89 -0.77 -8.62
C LEU A 151 -6.66 -0.73 -7.71
N ALA A 152 -6.14 -1.90 -7.30
CA ALA A 152 -4.93 -1.97 -6.51
C ALA A 152 -3.67 -1.64 -7.32
N ARG A 153 -3.61 -2.00 -8.60
CA ARG A 153 -2.53 -1.62 -9.51
C ARG A 153 -2.54 -0.11 -9.73
N ASP A 154 -3.68 0.45 -10.11
CA ASP A 154 -3.82 1.89 -10.37
C ASP A 154 -3.44 2.71 -9.12
N ALA A 155 -3.84 2.26 -7.93
CA ALA A 155 -3.46 2.92 -6.68
C ALA A 155 -1.94 2.86 -6.42
N ARG A 156 -1.27 1.76 -6.77
CA ARG A 156 0.19 1.64 -6.63
C ARG A 156 0.92 2.51 -7.64
N GLU A 157 0.47 2.54 -8.89
CA GLU A 157 1.06 3.38 -9.94
C GLU A 157 1.07 4.86 -9.55
N VAL A 158 -0.03 5.37 -8.99
CA VAL A 158 -0.10 6.76 -8.50
C VAL A 158 0.90 7.00 -7.37
N ILE A 159 1.05 6.07 -6.42
CA ILE A 159 2.02 6.20 -5.31
C ILE A 159 3.45 6.20 -5.85
N GLU A 160 3.76 5.27 -6.76
CA GLU A 160 5.07 5.15 -7.38
C GLU A 160 5.45 6.37 -8.21
N GLU A 161 4.48 6.95 -8.94
CA GLU A 161 4.67 8.21 -9.67
C GLU A 161 4.98 9.36 -8.70
N MET A 162 4.20 9.50 -7.62
CA MET A 162 4.44 10.52 -6.60
C MET A 162 5.82 10.36 -5.94
N ASP A 163 6.24 9.14 -5.64
CA ASP A 163 7.54 8.87 -5.02
C ASP A 163 8.71 9.08 -5.99
N ARG A 164 8.54 8.73 -7.27
CA ARG A 164 9.50 9.06 -8.34
C ARG A 164 9.65 10.57 -8.46
N LEU A 165 8.54 11.31 -8.46
CA LEU A 165 8.55 12.75 -8.61
C LEU A 165 9.16 13.45 -7.40
N LYS A 166 8.82 13.04 -6.17
CA LYS A 166 9.46 13.53 -4.94
C LYS A 166 10.98 13.31 -4.94
N ARG A 167 11.43 12.13 -5.36
CA ARG A 167 12.87 11.83 -5.48
C ARG A 167 13.53 12.76 -6.49
N SER A 168 12.93 12.95 -7.67
CA SER A 168 13.43 13.89 -8.69
C SER A 168 13.54 15.32 -8.15
N VAL A 169 12.49 15.83 -7.50
CA VAL A 169 12.48 17.18 -6.92
C VAL A 169 13.54 17.32 -5.81
N SER A 170 13.70 16.31 -4.96
CA SER A 170 14.72 16.31 -3.91
C SER A 170 16.15 16.40 -4.46
N LEU A 171 16.43 15.65 -5.55
CA LEU A 171 17.71 15.71 -6.25
C LEU A 171 17.92 17.07 -6.92
N MET A 172 16.95 17.55 -7.71
CA MET A 172 17.03 18.85 -8.38
C MET A 172 17.26 20.00 -7.40
N ARG A 173 16.57 19.98 -6.26
CA ARG A 173 16.77 20.95 -5.19
C ARG A 173 18.20 20.92 -4.63
N ARG A 174 18.74 19.71 -4.40
CA ARG A 174 20.11 19.55 -3.90
C ARG A 174 21.12 20.09 -4.91
N ASP A 175 20.92 19.77 -6.18
CA ASP A 175 21.79 20.25 -7.26
C ASP A 175 21.71 21.78 -7.39
N LEU A 176 20.52 22.38 -7.26
CA LEU A 176 20.35 23.83 -7.29
C LEU A 176 21.09 24.51 -6.12
N ALA A 177 20.99 23.95 -4.91
CA ALA A 177 21.70 24.46 -3.76
C ALA A 177 23.23 24.41 -3.96
N GLY A 178 23.76 23.30 -4.47
CA GLY A 178 25.20 23.16 -4.73
C GLY A 178 25.69 24.09 -5.85
N LEU A 179 24.90 24.28 -6.92
CA LEU A 179 25.22 25.25 -7.97
C LEU A 179 25.17 26.69 -7.47
N ALA A 180 24.22 27.02 -6.59
CA ALA A 180 24.14 28.34 -5.98
C ALA A 180 25.36 28.64 -5.09
N GLU A 181 25.79 27.67 -4.27
CA GLU A 181 26.98 27.77 -3.43
C GLU A 181 28.25 27.98 -4.28
N LEU A 182 28.47 27.09 -5.26
CA LEU A 182 29.61 27.21 -6.18
C LEU A 182 29.59 28.54 -6.96
N GLY A 183 28.40 28.96 -7.42
CA GLY A 183 28.23 30.18 -8.19
C GLY A 183 28.52 31.43 -7.36
N ALA A 184 28.10 31.45 -6.10
CA ALA A 184 28.41 32.54 -5.18
C ALA A 184 29.92 32.66 -4.89
N ASP A 185 30.63 31.53 -4.81
CA ASP A 185 32.08 31.51 -4.62
C ASP A 185 32.85 31.97 -5.87
N MET A 186 32.41 31.55 -7.07
CA MET A 186 33.11 31.85 -8.33
C MET A 186 32.73 33.22 -8.93
N HIS A 187 31.47 33.63 -8.79
CA HIS A 187 30.88 34.83 -9.41
C HIS A 187 30.06 35.63 -8.37
N PRO A 188 30.68 36.14 -7.30
CA PRO A 188 29.99 36.81 -6.21
C PRO A 188 29.28 38.10 -6.65
N GLU A 189 29.64 38.68 -7.79
CA GLU A 189 29.00 39.86 -8.35
C GLU A 189 27.57 39.61 -8.86
N ARG A 190 27.16 38.34 -9.01
CA ARG A 190 25.84 37.98 -9.55
C ARG A 190 24.86 37.62 -8.43
N ALA A 191 23.91 38.50 -8.17
CA ALA A 191 22.85 38.30 -7.15
C ALA A 191 21.89 37.11 -7.44
N ILE A 192 21.97 36.48 -8.61
CA ILE A 192 21.11 35.33 -8.97
C ILE A 192 21.35 34.12 -8.04
N TRP A 193 22.56 34.00 -7.47
CA TRP A 193 22.92 32.85 -6.63
C TRP A 193 22.18 32.84 -5.30
N ASP A 194 21.97 34.00 -4.68
CA ASP A 194 21.14 34.13 -3.46
C ASP A 194 19.69 33.68 -3.73
N ALA A 195 19.13 34.12 -4.86
CA ALA A 195 17.77 33.73 -5.26
C ALA A 195 17.64 32.21 -5.47
N PHE A 196 18.66 31.55 -6.03
CA PHE A 196 18.67 30.10 -6.20
C PHE A 196 18.82 29.34 -4.87
N SER A 197 19.65 29.85 -3.95
CA SER A 197 19.76 29.33 -2.59
C SER A 197 18.41 29.38 -1.85
N ASP A 198 17.75 30.54 -1.90
CA ASP A 198 16.42 30.75 -1.32
C ASP A 198 15.36 29.82 -1.93
N ALA A 199 15.37 29.66 -3.26
CA ALA A 199 14.48 28.75 -3.95
C ALA A 199 14.70 27.30 -3.52
N ALA A 200 15.97 26.86 -3.38
CA ALA A 200 16.29 25.52 -2.90
C ALA A 200 15.84 25.28 -1.46
N LEU A 201 15.95 26.29 -0.58
CA LEU A 201 15.44 26.24 0.80
C LEU A 201 13.91 26.19 0.84
N LEU A 202 13.23 26.99 0.02
CA LEU A 202 11.77 26.97 -0.08
C LEU A 202 11.26 25.62 -0.57
N ALA A 203 11.88 25.05 -1.60
CA ALA A 203 11.58 23.70 -2.08
C ALA A 203 11.81 22.64 -0.99
N ALA A 204 12.85 22.76 -0.16
CA ALA A 204 13.08 21.88 0.98
C ALA A 204 11.90 21.94 1.98
N ARG A 205 11.39 23.14 2.27
CA ARG A 205 10.22 23.33 3.15
C ARG A 205 8.97 22.70 2.55
N HIS A 206 8.74 22.87 1.25
CA HIS A 206 7.60 22.25 0.57
C HIS A 206 7.66 20.71 0.59
N LEU A 207 8.83 20.10 0.48
CA LEU A 207 8.96 18.64 0.53
C LEU A 207 8.64 18.02 1.91
N ARG A 208 8.66 18.81 3.00
CA ARG A 208 8.30 18.34 4.36
C ARG A 208 6.80 18.18 4.57
N ARG A 209 5.96 18.77 3.72
CA ARG A 209 4.49 18.66 3.78
C ARG A 209 3.96 17.61 2.82
N LYS A 210 2.69 17.24 3.00
CA LYS A 210 1.98 16.37 2.04
C LYS A 210 1.64 17.19 0.79
N LEU A 211 2.36 16.95 -0.29
CA LEU A 211 2.13 17.56 -1.61
C LEU A 211 1.27 16.65 -2.48
N SER A 212 0.37 17.26 -3.25
CA SER A 212 -0.32 16.63 -4.37
C SER A 212 0.61 16.44 -5.57
N LEU A 213 0.20 15.60 -6.52
CA LEU A 213 0.93 15.38 -7.77
C LEU A 213 1.09 16.68 -8.57
N ALA A 214 0.06 17.53 -8.61
CA ALA A 214 0.09 18.82 -9.30
C ALA A 214 1.10 19.79 -8.65
N GLU A 215 1.12 19.88 -7.32
CA GLU A 215 2.10 20.72 -6.62
C GLU A 215 3.53 20.22 -6.81
N LEU A 216 3.75 18.90 -6.82
CA LEU A 216 5.07 18.34 -7.10
C LEU A 216 5.54 18.62 -8.53
N ASN A 217 4.64 18.56 -9.52
CA ASN A 217 4.97 18.89 -10.90
C ASN A 217 5.28 20.38 -11.07
N THR A 218 4.53 21.25 -10.39
CA THR A 218 4.79 22.69 -10.36
C THR A 218 6.19 22.96 -9.80
N LEU A 219 6.49 22.40 -8.63
CA LEU A 219 7.80 22.56 -7.98
C LEU A 219 8.94 21.99 -8.83
N LYS A 220 8.72 20.87 -9.53
CA LYS A 220 9.68 20.32 -10.49
C LYS A 220 9.94 21.31 -11.64
N GLY A 221 8.90 21.94 -12.19
CA GLY A 221 9.02 22.93 -13.26
C GLY A 221 9.83 24.17 -12.83
N GLU A 222 9.53 24.70 -11.65
CA GLU A 222 10.26 25.83 -11.06
C GLU A 222 11.75 25.52 -10.88
N LEU A 223 12.07 24.37 -10.27
CA LEU A 223 13.44 23.92 -10.09
C LEU A 223 14.14 23.65 -11.44
N ALA A 224 13.43 23.17 -12.46
CA ALA A 224 14.01 22.95 -13.78
C ALA A 224 14.43 24.28 -14.43
N SER A 225 13.61 25.33 -14.30
CA SER A 225 13.94 26.68 -14.79
C SER A 225 15.19 27.22 -14.10
N HIS A 226 15.20 27.22 -12.76
CA HIS A 226 16.34 27.72 -11.99
C HIS A 226 17.63 26.93 -12.27
N LEU A 227 17.54 25.60 -12.43
CA LEU A 227 18.70 24.79 -12.81
C LEU A 227 19.21 25.11 -14.22
N ALA A 228 18.33 25.42 -15.16
CA ALA A 228 18.74 25.83 -16.51
C ALA A 228 19.42 27.20 -16.48
N GLU A 229 18.87 28.16 -15.74
CA GLU A 229 19.43 29.50 -15.56
C GLU A 229 20.78 29.46 -14.83
N ALA A 230 20.90 28.69 -13.75
CA ALA A 230 22.16 28.48 -13.03
C ALA A 230 23.24 27.91 -13.96
N LYS A 231 22.92 26.88 -14.75
CA LYS A 231 23.85 26.31 -15.73
C LYS A 231 24.26 27.30 -16.81
N ALA A 232 23.32 28.10 -17.32
CA ALA A 232 23.62 29.12 -18.31
C ALA A 232 24.53 30.22 -17.74
N ALA A 233 24.36 30.58 -16.46
CA ALA A 233 25.21 31.57 -15.81
C ALA A 233 26.68 31.14 -15.76
N PHE A 234 26.97 29.85 -15.57
CA PHE A 234 28.35 29.33 -15.67
C PHE A 234 28.89 29.32 -17.11
N GLN A 235 28.04 29.09 -18.11
CA GLN A 235 28.45 29.03 -19.54
C GLN A 235 28.87 30.38 -20.14
N ILE A 236 28.58 31.50 -19.47
CA ILE A 236 28.96 32.84 -19.94
C ILE A 236 30.49 33.04 -19.90
N GLU A 237 31.26 32.18 -19.21
CA GLU A 237 32.73 32.31 -19.17
C GLU A 237 33.48 31.58 -20.30
N ASP A 238 32.92 30.52 -20.89
CA ASP A 238 33.63 29.67 -21.85
C ASP A 238 33.88 30.30 -23.23
N THR A 239 33.26 31.44 -23.55
CA THR A 239 33.48 32.12 -24.84
C THR A 239 34.65 33.10 -24.84
N THR A 240 35.30 33.34 -23.69
CA THR A 240 36.39 34.34 -23.59
C THR A 240 37.57 33.93 -22.73
N LYS A 241 37.99 32.66 -22.72
CA LYS A 241 39.35 32.30 -22.28
C LYS A 241 39.82 30.97 -22.86
N THR A 242 40.47 31.05 -24.02
CA THR A 242 41.50 30.11 -24.42
C THR A 242 42.64 30.18 -23.39
N SER A 243 42.84 29.14 -22.58
CA SER A 243 44.18 28.74 -22.12
C SER A 243 44.11 27.44 -21.32
N THR A 244 44.67 26.40 -21.94
CA THR A 244 45.40 25.26 -21.34
C THR A 244 45.89 25.47 -19.91
N SER A 245 45.63 24.48 -19.04
CA SER A 245 46.59 23.87 -18.09
C SER A 245 45.94 22.68 -17.36
N ASP A 246 46.79 21.75 -16.96
CA ASP A 246 46.51 20.32 -16.81
C ASP A 246 45.63 19.86 -15.65
N VAL A 247 45.00 18.71 -15.92
CA VAL A 247 44.23 17.86 -15.04
C VAL A 247 45.12 17.24 -13.97
N GLN A 248 44.81 17.47 -12.69
CA GLN A 248 45.05 16.49 -11.63
C GLN A 248 43.83 16.44 -10.71
N ASN A 249 43.01 15.42 -10.92
CA ASN A 249 41.88 15.10 -10.08
C ASN A 249 42.21 13.78 -9.38
N GLU A 250 42.67 13.84 -8.13
CA GLU A 250 42.86 12.66 -7.28
C GLU A 250 41.47 12.18 -6.80
N GLN A 251 41.06 10.99 -7.26
CA GLN A 251 39.85 10.33 -6.80
C GLN A 251 40.14 9.56 -5.50
N HIS A 252 39.60 10.05 -4.39
CA HIS A 252 39.49 9.23 -3.17
C HIS A 252 38.41 8.15 -3.37
N HIS A 253 38.84 6.95 -3.75
CA HIS A 253 38.01 5.75 -3.63
C HIS A 253 37.93 5.34 -2.15
N LEU A 254 36.80 5.63 -1.50
CA LEU A 254 36.41 4.97 -0.25
C LEU A 254 35.89 3.57 -0.57
N ASN A 255 36.81 2.59 -0.60
CA ASN A 255 36.46 1.17 -0.58
C ASN A 255 36.19 0.74 0.87
N SER A 256 34.92 0.57 1.23
CA SER A 256 34.52 -0.16 2.43
C SER A 256 34.56 -1.67 2.18
N ILE A 257 35.60 -2.34 2.67
CA ILE A 257 35.66 -3.81 2.80
C ILE A 257 35.18 -4.19 4.21
N PRO A 258 34.31 -5.20 4.37
CA PRO A 258 33.85 -5.66 5.68
C PRO A 258 34.93 -6.51 6.37
N LEU A 259 35.35 -6.11 7.58
CA LEU A 259 36.28 -6.88 8.41
C LEU A 259 35.54 -7.88 9.29
N LEU A 260 35.61 -9.15 8.89
CA LEU A 260 35.84 -10.34 9.74
C LEU A 260 36.56 -11.34 8.80
N PRO A 261 37.51 -12.21 9.24
CA PRO A 261 37.34 -13.04 10.43
C PRO A 261 38.65 -13.55 11.12
N GLN A 262 38.44 -14.46 12.07
CA GLN A 262 39.30 -15.57 12.52
C GLN A 262 40.29 -15.35 13.67
N ASN A 263 40.00 -16.12 14.73
CA ASN A 263 40.87 -16.45 15.84
C ASN A 263 41.30 -17.92 15.63
N PRO A 264 42.60 -18.26 15.56
CA PRO A 264 43.01 -19.66 15.60
C PRO A 264 44.04 -19.98 16.69
N ASN A 265 43.84 -21.19 17.23
CA ASN A 265 44.78 -22.09 17.89
C ASN A 265 45.08 -21.90 19.38
N PHE A 266 44.52 -22.82 20.19
CA PHE A 266 45.38 -23.74 20.95
C PHE A 266 44.73 -25.13 21.09
N PHE A 267 45.59 -26.15 20.96
CA PHE A 267 45.31 -27.56 20.70
C PHE A 267 45.19 -28.41 21.99
N MET A 268 44.44 -29.52 21.86
CA MET A 268 44.59 -30.86 22.48
C MET A 268 44.78 -31.04 24.00
N GLY A 269 43.98 -31.96 24.56
CA GLY A 269 44.50 -32.97 25.49
C GLY A 269 43.53 -33.55 26.52
N TYR A 270 43.13 -34.80 26.28
CA TYR A 270 42.90 -35.89 27.25
C TYR A 270 41.71 -35.91 28.23
N ASP A 271 40.88 -36.95 28.04
CA ASP A 271 40.34 -37.94 28.99
C ASP A 271 40.16 -37.58 30.48
N ALA A 272 38.94 -37.78 31.00
CA ALA A 272 38.62 -38.75 32.07
C ALA A 272 37.21 -38.50 32.67
N GLU A 273 36.30 -39.44 32.39
CA GLU A 273 35.61 -40.30 33.36
C GLU A 273 35.00 -39.74 34.69
N ILE A 274 33.83 -40.30 35.01
CA ILE A 274 33.23 -40.57 36.35
C ILE A 274 32.09 -39.64 36.85
N VAL A 275 30.88 -40.26 36.80
CA VAL A 275 29.65 -40.12 37.63
C VAL A 275 28.80 -38.85 37.50
#